data_AF-A0A091MCM0-F1
#
_entry.id   AF-A0A091MCM0-F1
#
_cell.length_a   1.000
_cell.length_b   1.000
_cell.length_c   1.000
_cell.angle_alpha   90.00
_cell.angle_beta   90.00
_cell.angle_gamma   90.00
#
_symmetry.space_group_name_H-M   'P 1'
#
loop_
_entity.id
_entity.type
_entity.pdbx_description
1 polymer ?
#
loop_
_entity_poly.entity_id
_entity_poly.type
_entity_poly.pdbx_seq_one_letter_code
_entity_poly.pdbx_strand_id
1 'polypeptide(L)'
;DNVDVDAATRKGVLVMNTPTGNSLSAAELTCGMIMCLARQIPQAAASMREGKWDRKKYMGMELNGKTLAVLGLGRIGREVATRMQAFGMKTIGYDPIITPEVSATFGVEQLSLEQIWPRCDFITVHTPLLPSTTGLLNDSTFAKCRRGVQVVNCARGGIVDEGALLRALQSGQCGGAAMELCLQEPPKDRDLVNHPNVISCPHLGASTREAQSRCGKEIAMQIVDMATGKGLTGVVNGQALSKAFAPQTKPWIALAKTLGMVLHVAARQVQGSMQVCTLGTSLKEAGSYLTPAVAAGMLSGAAQKEVTLVNATLLAQEAGLKVTTTHSDVAPEPDSSTGLVQVSLQGTPHRVTGTVQGSTPVLREISGATFQQPGQLSGHLLIYRAKASDPTALSVLTGLLGKVRIQLQSYHSSSPMAGEQWNVVGLSGPLSDLSELKPHVTEAFQLHL
;
A
#
# COMPACT_ATOMS: atom_id res chain seq x y z
N ASP A 1 3.33 -3.35 -14.03
CA ASP A 1 3.79 -2.81 -15.33
C ASP A 1 2.76 -3.05 -16.43
N ASN A 2 2.28 -4.28 -16.61
CA ASN A 2 1.21 -4.61 -17.57
C ASN A 2 -0.24 -4.40 -17.07
N VAL A 3 -0.42 -3.83 -15.87
CA VAL A 3 -1.73 -3.57 -15.25
C VAL A 3 -1.82 -2.09 -14.90
N ASP A 4 -2.87 -1.42 -15.36
CA ASP A 4 -3.19 -0.04 -15.01
C ASP A 4 -3.82 0.01 -13.60
N VAL A 5 -2.96 0.15 -12.60
CA VAL A 5 -3.35 0.17 -11.18
C VAL A 5 -4.21 1.40 -10.86
N ASP A 6 -3.97 2.52 -11.52
CA ASP A 6 -4.71 3.76 -11.28
C ASP A 6 -6.14 3.65 -11.81
N ALA A 7 -6.32 3.12 -13.02
CA ALA A 7 -7.64 2.86 -13.58
C ALA A 7 -8.41 1.82 -12.76
N ALA A 8 -7.75 0.74 -12.33
CA ALA A 8 -8.34 -0.26 -11.45
C ALA A 8 -8.78 0.36 -10.12
N THR A 9 -7.89 1.15 -9.49
CA THR A 9 -8.19 1.88 -8.24
C THR A 9 -9.37 2.81 -8.42
N ARG A 10 -9.42 3.64 -9.46
CA ARG A 10 -10.56 4.54 -9.72
C ARG A 10 -11.90 3.79 -9.80
N LYS A 11 -11.90 2.59 -10.38
CA LYS A 11 -13.08 1.71 -10.49
C LYS A 11 -13.34 0.83 -9.26
N GLY A 12 -12.56 0.98 -8.18
CA GLY A 12 -12.70 0.16 -6.98
C GLY A 12 -12.28 -1.30 -7.16
N VAL A 13 -11.53 -1.62 -8.24
CA VAL A 13 -11.05 -2.97 -8.54
C VAL A 13 -9.75 -3.22 -7.79
N LEU A 14 -9.75 -4.27 -6.97
CA LEU A 14 -8.56 -4.73 -6.26
C LEU A 14 -7.55 -5.37 -7.23
N VAL A 15 -6.29 -4.99 -7.08
CA VAL A 15 -5.13 -5.52 -7.80
C VAL A 15 -4.23 -6.22 -6.79
N MET A 16 -3.92 -7.49 -7.07
CA MET A 16 -3.00 -8.30 -6.28
C MET A 16 -1.89 -8.86 -7.16
N ASN A 17 -0.72 -9.08 -6.58
CA ASN A 17 0.41 -9.74 -7.20
C ASN A 17 0.86 -10.96 -6.39
N THR A 18 1.83 -11.68 -6.94
CA THR A 18 2.45 -12.88 -6.34
C THR A 18 3.89 -12.53 -5.93
N PRO A 19 4.09 -11.82 -4.81
CA PRO A 19 5.37 -11.20 -4.48
C PRO A 19 6.48 -12.22 -4.18
N THR A 20 6.13 -13.49 -3.96
CA THR A 20 7.09 -14.54 -3.62
C THR A 20 7.35 -15.54 -4.75
N GLY A 21 6.37 -15.78 -5.62
CA GLY A 21 6.41 -16.88 -6.59
C GLY A 21 7.65 -16.96 -7.49
N ASN A 22 8.21 -15.82 -7.90
CA ASN A 22 9.36 -15.75 -8.82
C ASN A 22 10.73 -15.52 -8.15
N SER A 23 10.79 -15.32 -6.83
CA SER A 23 12.02 -14.85 -6.16
C SER A 23 13.22 -15.78 -6.39
N LEU A 24 13.00 -17.10 -6.29
CA LEU A 24 14.05 -18.10 -6.46
C LEU A 24 14.58 -18.14 -7.90
N SER A 25 13.69 -18.18 -8.89
CA SER A 25 14.09 -18.26 -10.30
C SER A 25 14.79 -16.99 -10.79
N ALA A 26 14.38 -15.82 -10.29
CA ALA A 26 15.08 -14.57 -10.57
C ALA A 26 16.50 -14.55 -9.96
N ALA A 27 16.66 -15.09 -8.74
CA ALA A 27 17.97 -15.21 -8.10
C ALA A 27 18.89 -16.19 -8.86
N GLU A 28 18.37 -17.35 -9.25
CA GLU A 28 19.10 -18.34 -10.06
C GLU A 28 19.56 -17.74 -11.40
N LEU A 29 18.68 -17.03 -12.10
CA LEU A 29 19.03 -16.34 -13.34
C LEU A 29 20.14 -15.31 -13.10
N THR A 30 20.04 -14.50 -12.05
CA THR A 30 21.06 -13.50 -11.71
C THR A 30 22.42 -14.16 -11.46
N CYS A 31 22.47 -15.23 -10.66
CA CYS A 31 23.70 -15.99 -10.46
C CYS A 31 24.24 -16.57 -11.78
N GLY A 32 23.36 -17.10 -12.62
CA GLY A 32 23.69 -17.54 -13.97
C GLY A 32 24.31 -16.45 -14.84
N MET A 33 23.75 -15.24 -14.79
CA MET A 33 24.26 -14.08 -15.51
C MET A 33 25.64 -13.65 -15.00
N ILE A 34 25.88 -13.67 -13.69
CA ILE A 34 27.21 -13.40 -13.11
C ILE A 34 28.24 -14.40 -13.65
N MET A 35 27.91 -15.70 -13.66
CA MET A 35 28.78 -16.74 -14.22
C MET A 35 29.01 -16.56 -15.73
N CYS A 36 27.96 -16.19 -16.47
CA CYS A 36 28.05 -15.95 -17.90
C CYS A 36 28.93 -14.74 -18.23
N LEU A 37 28.90 -13.67 -17.42
CA LEU A 37 29.79 -12.52 -17.59
C LEU A 37 31.25 -12.85 -17.26
N ALA A 38 31.47 -13.62 -16.19
CA ALA A 38 32.81 -14.02 -15.78
C ALA A 38 33.51 -14.89 -16.84
N ARG A 39 32.74 -15.68 -17.61
CA ARG A 39 33.26 -16.69 -18.53
C ARG A 39 32.87 -16.50 -20.00
N GLN A 40 32.13 -15.43 -20.31
CA GLN A 40 31.63 -15.08 -21.65
C GLN A 40 30.91 -16.26 -22.33
N ILE A 41 30.13 -17.03 -21.56
CA ILE A 41 29.55 -18.32 -22.00
C ILE A 41 28.67 -18.15 -23.25
N PRO A 42 27.72 -17.21 -23.31
CA PRO A 42 26.85 -17.07 -24.48
C PRO A 42 27.63 -16.74 -25.76
N GLN A 43 28.60 -15.82 -25.67
CA GLN A 43 29.43 -15.41 -26.80
C GLN A 43 30.35 -16.54 -27.28
N ALA A 44 30.96 -17.28 -26.36
CA ALA A 44 31.81 -18.43 -26.70
C ALA A 44 30.99 -19.58 -27.31
N ALA A 45 29.81 -19.86 -26.77
CA ALA A 45 28.91 -20.88 -27.30
C ALA A 45 28.39 -20.51 -28.70
N ALA A 46 28.08 -19.23 -28.95
CA ALA A 46 27.71 -18.75 -30.28
C ALA A 46 28.85 -18.91 -31.30
N SER A 47 30.09 -18.57 -30.93
CA SER A 47 31.28 -18.75 -31.79
C SER A 47 31.49 -20.22 -32.19
N MET A 48 31.30 -21.16 -31.26
CA MET A 48 31.36 -22.59 -31.57
C MET A 48 30.28 -23.05 -32.57
N ARG A 49 29.06 -22.49 -32.49
CA ARG A 49 27.96 -22.78 -33.44
C ARG A 49 28.26 -22.22 -34.84
N GLU A 50 29.08 -21.19 -34.92
CA GLU A 50 29.59 -20.63 -36.18
C GLU A 50 30.82 -21.41 -36.73
N GLY A 51 31.24 -22.49 -36.06
CA GLY A 51 32.38 -23.33 -36.48
C GLY A 51 33.76 -22.75 -36.14
N LYS A 52 33.84 -21.75 -35.25
CA LYS A 52 35.10 -21.13 -34.83
C LYS A 52 35.69 -21.82 -33.60
N TRP A 53 37.01 -21.71 -33.41
CA TRP A 53 37.73 -22.25 -32.25
C TRP A 53 38.57 -21.15 -31.55
N ASP A 54 37.89 -20.13 -31.04
CA ASP A 54 38.50 -18.90 -30.51
C ASP A 54 39.00 -19.02 -29.05
N ARG A 55 39.69 -20.12 -28.68
CA ARG A 55 40.10 -20.38 -27.28
C ARG A 55 40.87 -19.22 -26.64
N LYS A 56 41.72 -18.52 -27.40
CA LYS A 56 42.54 -17.40 -26.89
C LYS A 56 41.73 -16.11 -26.67
N LYS A 57 40.59 -15.95 -27.35
CA LYS A 57 39.75 -14.75 -27.29
C LYS A 57 38.96 -14.68 -25.99
N TYR A 58 38.44 -15.81 -25.52
CA TYR A 58 37.54 -15.90 -24.37
C TYR A 58 38.32 -16.19 -23.07
N MET A 59 39.16 -15.23 -22.68
CA MET A 59 39.85 -15.27 -21.39
C MET A 59 38.92 -14.74 -20.29
N GLY A 60 38.36 -15.65 -19.50
CA GLY A 60 37.46 -15.30 -18.39
C GLY A 60 38.20 -14.89 -17.12
N MET A 61 37.41 -14.71 -16.05
CA MET A 61 37.89 -14.46 -14.69
C MET A 61 37.33 -15.48 -13.70
N GLU A 62 38.05 -15.69 -12.62
CA GLU A 62 37.56 -16.45 -11.46
C GLU A 62 36.69 -15.57 -10.56
N LEU A 63 35.61 -16.16 -10.03
CA LEU A 63 34.73 -15.50 -9.06
C LEU A 63 35.28 -15.56 -7.63
N ASN A 64 36.03 -16.61 -7.28
CA ASN A 64 36.58 -16.77 -5.94
C ASN A 64 37.45 -15.56 -5.54
N GLY A 65 37.16 -14.99 -4.37
CA GLY A 65 37.84 -13.81 -3.85
C GLY A 65 37.42 -12.46 -4.45
N LYS A 66 36.56 -12.44 -5.48
CA LYS A 66 35.98 -11.20 -6.03
C LYS A 66 34.90 -10.62 -5.12
N THR A 67 34.69 -9.32 -5.22
CA THR A 67 33.65 -8.62 -4.46
C THR A 67 32.40 -8.39 -5.31
N LEU A 68 31.27 -8.92 -4.86
CA LEU A 68 29.93 -8.64 -5.39
C LEU A 68 29.24 -7.58 -4.53
N ALA A 69 28.85 -6.48 -5.15
CA ALA A 69 27.93 -5.51 -4.57
C ALA A 69 26.48 -5.88 -4.91
N VAL A 70 25.65 -6.03 -3.88
CA VAL A 70 24.21 -6.31 -4.00
C VAL A 70 23.44 -5.07 -3.59
N LEU A 71 22.86 -4.37 -4.56
CA LEU A 71 22.05 -3.16 -4.31
C LEU A 71 20.58 -3.57 -4.20
N GLY A 72 20.01 -3.48 -3.01
CA GLY A 72 18.72 -4.09 -2.66
C GLY A 72 18.92 -5.46 -2.02
N LEU A 73 18.68 -5.53 -0.72
CA LEU A 73 18.91 -6.70 0.15
C LEU A 73 17.60 -7.39 0.55
N GLY A 74 16.55 -7.20 -0.26
CA GLY A 74 15.30 -7.93 -0.15
C GLY A 74 15.43 -9.41 -0.51
N ARG A 75 14.29 -10.06 -0.77
CA ARG A 75 14.20 -11.51 -0.99
C ARG A 75 15.21 -12.02 -2.04
N ILE A 76 15.23 -11.42 -3.23
CA ILE A 76 16.10 -11.85 -4.33
C ILE A 76 17.58 -11.55 -4.03
N GLY A 77 17.89 -10.32 -3.58
CA GLY A 77 19.26 -9.93 -3.29
C GLY A 77 19.92 -10.81 -2.23
N ARG A 78 19.18 -11.20 -1.18
CA ARG A 78 19.63 -12.18 -0.20
C ARG A 78 19.96 -13.54 -0.82
N GLU A 79 19.04 -14.09 -1.62
CA GLU A 79 19.25 -15.38 -2.28
C GLU A 79 20.47 -15.37 -3.22
N VAL A 80 20.70 -14.26 -3.92
CA VAL A 80 21.88 -14.06 -4.77
C VAL A 80 23.14 -13.99 -3.93
N ALA A 81 23.17 -13.19 -2.87
CA ALA A 81 24.33 -13.07 -1.98
C ALA A 81 24.76 -14.43 -1.42
N THR A 82 23.83 -15.18 -0.82
CA THR A 82 24.10 -16.49 -0.23
C THR A 82 24.64 -17.49 -1.26
N ARG A 83 24.11 -17.49 -2.49
CA ARG A 83 24.61 -18.37 -3.57
C ARG A 83 26.00 -17.96 -4.04
N MET A 84 26.25 -16.67 -4.23
CA MET A 84 27.56 -16.21 -4.72
C MET A 84 28.68 -16.32 -3.67
N GLN A 85 28.35 -16.27 -2.38
CA GLN A 85 29.27 -16.63 -1.30
C GLN A 85 29.75 -18.09 -1.40
N ALA A 86 28.91 -19.02 -1.84
CA ALA A 86 29.30 -20.41 -2.07
C ALA A 86 30.32 -20.57 -3.22
N PHE A 87 30.40 -19.60 -4.13
CA PHE A 87 31.46 -19.48 -5.15
C PHE A 87 32.73 -18.78 -4.61
N GLY A 88 32.78 -18.44 -3.32
CA GLY A 88 33.90 -17.76 -2.67
C GLY A 88 33.95 -16.25 -2.91
N MET A 89 32.86 -15.63 -3.40
CA MET A 89 32.78 -14.18 -3.51
C MET A 89 32.59 -13.53 -2.14
N LYS A 90 33.18 -12.35 -1.96
CA LYS A 90 32.84 -11.44 -0.86
C LYS A 90 31.60 -10.64 -1.24
N THR A 91 30.62 -10.55 -0.36
CA THR A 91 29.38 -9.81 -0.64
C THR A 91 29.27 -8.57 0.24
N ILE A 92 29.19 -7.41 -0.41
CA ILE A 92 28.84 -6.13 0.21
C ILE A 92 27.49 -5.68 -0.33
N GLY A 93 26.79 -4.80 0.37
CA GLY A 93 25.46 -4.38 -0.09
C GLY A 93 24.97 -3.07 0.48
N TYR A 94 23.87 -2.60 -0.11
CA TYR A 94 23.17 -1.38 0.32
C TYR A 94 21.67 -1.60 0.22
N ASP A 95 20.96 -1.30 1.31
CA ASP A 95 19.50 -1.24 1.34
C ASP A 95 19.06 -0.25 2.43
N PRO A 96 18.20 0.75 2.11
CA PRO A 96 17.77 1.73 3.10
C PRO A 96 16.71 1.20 4.08
N ILE A 97 16.16 0.01 3.85
CA ILE A 97 15.06 -0.59 4.63
C ILE A 97 15.58 -1.74 5.49
N ILE A 98 16.46 -2.59 4.95
CA ILE A 98 17.03 -3.73 5.67
C ILE A 98 18.14 -3.24 6.58
N THR A 99 18.07 -3.57 7.87
CA THR A 99 19.09 -3.12 8.84
C THR A 99 20.41 -3.91 8.70
N PRO A 100 21.56 -3.33 9.10
CA PRO A 100 22.85 -4.02 9.06
C PRO A 100 22.88 -5.36 9.81
N GLU A 101 22.14 -5.47 10.92
CA GLU A 101 22.03 -6.69 11.71
C GLU A 101 21.35 -7.80 10.90
N VAL A 102 20.28 -7.46 10.15
CA VAL A 102 19.57 -8.42 9.30
C VAL A 102 20.48 -8.89 8.16
N SER A 103 21.20 -7.98 7.49
CA SER A 103 22.12 -8.36 6.41
C SER A 103 23.30 -9.20 6.87
N ALA A 104 23.79 -8.96 8.09
CA ALA A 104 24.86 -9.76 8.68
C ALA A 104 24.44 -11.22 8.88
N THR A 105 23.15 -11.51 9.13
CA THR A 105 22.64 -12.90 9.28
C THR A 105 22.81 -13.75 8.03
N PHE A 106 22.97 -13.14 6.85
CA PHE A 106 23.25 -13.82 5.59
C PHE A 106 24.58 -13.38 4.98
N GLY A 107 25.51 -12.90 5.81
CA GLY A 107 26.91 -12.68 5.44
C GLY A 107 27.18 -11.48 4.52
N VAL A 108 26.27 -10.50 4.46
CA VAL A 108 26.46 -9.27 3.67
C VAL A 108 26.87 -8.12 4.57
N GLU A 109 28.03 -7.52 4.28
CA GLU A 109 28.48 -6.27 4.89
C GLU A 109 27.73 -5.10 4.25
N GLN A 110 26.89 -4.40 5.03
CA GLN A 110 26.23 -3.20 4.55
C GLN A 110 27.17 -1.99 4.58
N LEU A 111 27.18 -1.25 3.47
CA LEU A 111 28.02 -0.06 3.27
C LEU A 111 27.20 1.03 2.61
N SER A 112 27.64 2.29 2.76
CA SER A 112 27.10 3.38 1.94
C SER A 112 27.47 3.18 0.46
N LEU A 113 26.63 3.67 -0.45
CA LEU A 113 26.88 3.59 -1.89
C LEU A 113 28.28 4.10 -2.28
N GLU A 114 28.71 5.23 -1.70
CA GLU A 114 30.04 5.82 -1.95
C GLU A 114 31.21 4.90 -1.53
N GLN A 115 31.01 4.07 -0.51
CA GLN A 115 32.01 3.07 -0.09
C GLN A 115 32.00 1.82 -0.98
N ILE A 116 30.86 1.51 -1.60
CA ILE A 116 30.67 0.31 -2.43
C ILE A 116 31.40 0.45 -3.78
N TRP A 117 31.21 1.57 -4.48
CA TRP A 117 31.72 1.77 -5.85
C TRP A 117 33.20 1.42 -6.03
N PRO A 118 34.14 1.90 -5.20
CA PRO A 118 35.57 1.60 -5.40
C PRO A 118 35.96 0.17 -5.00
N ARG A 119 35.06 -0.64 -4.43
CA ARG A 119 35.36 -1.97 -3.85
C ARG A 119 34.84 -3.15 -4.67
N CYS A 120 33.83 -2.94 -5.49
CA CYS A 120 33.14 -4.02 -6.20
C CYS A 120 33.79 -4.37 -7.53
N ASP A 121 33.90 -5.67 -7.81
CA ASP A 121 34.25 -6.21 -9.12
C ASP A 121 32.97 -6.52 -9.93
N PHE A 122 31.89 -6.87 -9.23
CA PHE A 122 30.55 -7.09 -9.77
C PHE A 122 29.51 -6.26 -9.03
N ILE A 123 28.50 -5.76 -9.75
CA ILE A 123 27.32 -5.10 -9.18
C ILE A 123 26.09 -5.82 -9.69
N THR A 124 25.17 -6.17 -8.78
CA THR A 124 23.82 -6.64 -9.12
C THR A 124 22.78 -5.76 -8.44
N VAL A 125 21.72 -5.42 -9.17
CA VAL A 125 20.62 -4.60 -8.66
C VAL A 125 19.36 -5.44 -8.44
N HIS A 126 18.71 -5.23 -7.30
CA HIS A 126 17.49 -5.90 -6.83
C HIS A 126 16.55 -4.93 -6.12
N THR A 127 16.53 -3.68 -6.56
CA THR A 127 15.63 -2.64 -6.05
C THR A 127 14.35 -2.54 -6.90
N PRO A 128 13.24 -2.05 -6.36
CA PRO A 128 12.13 -1.58 -7.20
C PRO A 128 12.57 -0.35 -8.01
N LEU A 129 11.90 -0.09 -9.14
CA LEU A 129 12.05 1.16 -9.88
C LEU A 129 11.25 2.27 -9.19
N LEU A 130 11.96 3.25 -8.63
CA LEU A 130 11.45 4.40 -7.90
C LEU A 130 12.22 5.65 -8.35
N PRO A 131 11.73 6.87 -8.11
CA PRO A 131 12.50 8.09 -8.40
C PRO A 131 13.90 8.11 -7.78
N SER A 132 14.09 7.46 -6.62
CA SER A 132 15.38 7.34 -5.93
C SER A 132 16.31 6.24 -6.47
N THR A 133 15.80 5.30 -7.28
CA THR A 133 16.57 4.18 -7.84
C THR A 133 16.67 4.24 -9.37
N THR A 134 15.94 5.14 -10.03
CA THR A 134 16.11 5.47 -11.44
C THR A 134 17.52 6.00 -11.68
N GLY A 135 18.25 5.37 -12.60
CA GLY A 135 19.63 5.74 -12.92
C GLY A 135 20.58 5.61 -11.73
N LEU A 136 20.31 4.68 -10.80
CA LEU A 136 21.18 4.38 -9.67
C LEU A 136 22.62 4.06 -10.14
N LEU A 137 22.75 3.39 -11.28
CA LEU A 137 24.00 3.33 -12.02
C LEU A 137 23.92 4.28 -13.22
N ASN A 138 24.74 5.33 -13.21
CA ASN A 138 24.86 6.37 -14.23
C ASN A 138 26.34 6.75 -14.45
N ASP A 139 26.62 7.75 -15.30
CA ASP A 139 28.01 8.15 -15.63
C ASP A 139 28.84 8.47 -14.38
N SER A 140 28.23 9.17 -13.41
CA SER A 140 28.93 9.59 -12.18
C SER A 140 29.26 8.41 -11.26
N THR A 141 28.37 7.43 -11.15
CA THR A 141 28.64 6.25 -10.32
C THR A 141 29.59 5.29 -11.01
N PHE A 142 29.47 5.13 -12.34
CA PHE A 142 30.43 4.33 -13.11
C PHE A 142 31.85 4.88 -13.00
N ALA A 143 32.03 6.20 -13.02
CA ALA A 143 33.34 6.84 -12.85
C ALA A 143 34.00 6.53 -11.49
N LYS A 144 33.20 6.24 -10.44
CA LYS A 144 33.70 5.86 -9.11
C LYS A 144 33.97 4.37 -8.97
N CYS A 145 33.47 3.56 -9.90
CA CYS A 145 33.67 2.12 -9.87
C CYS A 145 35.11 1.74 -10.22
N ARG A 146 35.51 0.51 -9.87
CA ARG A 146 36.73 -0.09 -10.42
C ARG A 146 36.61 -0.19 -11.94
N ARG A 147 37.69 0.13 -12.65
CA ARG A 147 37.77 -0.08 -14.09
C ARG A 147 37.58 -1.57 -14.41
N GLY A 148 36.67 -1.87 -15.32
CA GLY A 148 36.31 -3.25 -15.68
C GLY A 148 35.19 -3.86 -14.83
N VAL A 149 34.49 -3.08 -13.99
CA VAL A 149 33.35 -3.57 -13.20
C VAL A 149 32.32 -4.26 -14.10
N GLN A 150 31.77 -5.38 -13.64
CA GLN A 150 30.70 -6.11 -14.34
C GLN A 150 29.33 -5.84 -13.70
N VAL A 151 28.30 -5.63 -14.51
CA VAL A 151 26.97 -5.19 -14.03
C VAL A 151 25.89 -6.20 -14.41
N VAL A 152 24.99 -6.52 -13.47
CA VAL A 152 23.84 -7.38 -13.71
C VAL A 152 22.56 -6.66 -13.32
N ASN A 153 21.60 -6.57 -14.24
CA ASN A 153 20.26 -6.07 -13.98
C ASN A 153 19.20 -7.08 -14.46
N CYS A 154 18.67 -7.83 -13.49
CA CYS A 154 17.50 -8.70 -13.66
C CYS A 154 16.34 -8.23 -12.75
N ALA A 155 16.29 -6.92 -12.44
CA ALA A 155 15.31 -6.34 -11.50
C ALA A 155 14.26 -5.49 -12.19
N ARG A 156 14.63 -4.33 -12.76
CA ARG A 156 13.76 -3.45 -13.58
C ARG A 156 14.60 -2.64 -14.56
N GLY A 157 14.04 -2.38 -15.75
CA GLY A 157 14.58 -1.40 -16.69
C GLY A 157 14.64 -0.01 -16.05
N GLY A 158 15.66 0.79 -16.40
CA GLY A 158 15.83 2.15 -15.88
C GLY A 158 16.54 2.27 -14.52
N ILE A 159 16.77 1.19 -13.77
CA ILE A 159 17.63 1.23 -12.57
C ILE A 159 19.08 1.53 -12.97
N VAL A 160 19.53 0.92 -14.07
CA VAL A 160 20.79 1.25 -14.73
C VAL A 160 20.45 2.16 -15.90
N ASP A 161 21.09 3.33 -15.97
CA ASP A 161 21.00 4.22 -17.14
C ASP A 161 21.67 3.54 -18.33
N GLU A 162 20.88 3.17 -19.33
CA GLU A 162 21.34 2.41 -20.49
C GLU A 162 22.36 3.17 -21.35
N GLY A 163 22.21 4.50 -21.45
CA GLY A 163 23.14 5.34 -22.20
C GLY A 163 24.47 5.48 -21.48
N ALA A 164 24.45 5.67 -20.16
CA ALA A 164 25.65 5.69 -19.34
C ALA A 164 26.35 4.33 -19.33
N LEU A 165 25.59 3.24 -19.28
CA LEU A 165 26.14 1.89 -19.37
C LEU A 165 26.84 1.66 -20.72
N LEU A 166 26.22 2.08 -21.83
CA LEU A 166 26.84 1.98 -23.16
C LEU A 166 28.17 2.74 -23.22
N ARG A 167 28.22 4.00 -22.73
CA ARG A 167 29.45 4.79 -22.65
C ARG A 167 30.50 4.15 -21.74
N ALA A 168 30.09 3.59 -20.61
CA ALA A 168 30.97 2.89 -19.69
C ALA A 168 31.55 1.61 -20.32
N LEU A 169 30.77 0.88 -21.11
CA LEU A 169 31.23 -0.30 -21.86
C LEU A 169 32.23 0.09 -22.96
N GLN A 170 31.94 1.13 -23.73
CA GLN A 170 32.82 1.62 -24.81
C GLN A 170 34.17 2.13 -24.26
N SER A 171 34.17 2.81 -23.12
CA SER A 171 35.40 3.30 -22.48
C SER A 171 36.18 2.23 -21.71
N GLY A 172 35.60 1.03 -21.53
CA GLY A 172 36.14 -0.05 -20.70
C GLY A 172 36.06 0.23 -19.19
N GLN A 173 35.31 1.26 -18.77
CA GLN A 173 35.01 1.49 -17.37
C GLN A 173 34.13 0.34 -16.83
N CYS A 174 33.14 -0.10 -17.62
CA CYS A 174 32.41 -1.33 -17.41
C CYS A 174 32.99 -2.43 -18.32
N GLY A 175 33.37 -3.57 -17.75
CA GLY A 175 33.98 -4.68 -18.48
C GLY A 175 32.95 -5.58 -19.19
N GLY A 176 31.69 -5.51 -18.77
CA GLY A 176 30.59 -6.27 -19.35
C GLY A 176 29.31 -6.12 -18.54
N ALA A 177 28.17 -6.35 -19.19
CA ALA A 177 26.88 -6.24 -18.54
C ALA A 177 25.91 -7.35 -18.94
N ALA A 178 25.10 -7.81 -18.00
CA ALA A 178 24.01 -8.73 -18.26
C ALA A 178 22.68 -8.06 -17.91
N MET A 179 21.80 -7.97 -18.90
CA MET A 179 20.55 -7.23 -18.82
C MET A 179 19.40 -8.14 -19.23
N GLU A 180 18.41 -8.30 -18.36
CA GLU A 180 17.20 -9.04 -18.70
C GLU A 180 16.00 -8.10 -18.95
N LEU A 181 16.10 -6.86 -18.49
CA LEU A 181 15.06 -5.85 -18.59
C LEU A 181 15.63 -4.61 -19.29
N CYS A 182 14.79 -3.97 -20.10
CA CYS A 182 15.10 -2.72 -20.78
C CYS A 182 14.09 -1.65 -20.36
N LEU A 183 14.46 -0.38 -20.46
CA LEU A 183 13.54 0.73 -20.21
C LEU A 183 12.29 0.64 -21.11
N GLN A 184 12.49 0.18 -22.35
CA GLN A 184 11.44 -0.15 -23.29
C GLN A 184 11.55 -1.62 -23.70
N GLU A 185 10.44 -2.36 -23.55
CA GLU A 185 10.36 -3.77 -23.91
C GLU A 185 9.27 -3.97 -24.99
N PRO A 186 9.61 -4.51 -26.18
CA PRO A 186 10.95 -4.86 -26.67
C PRO A 186 11.86 -3.65 -26.93
N PRO A 187 13.20 -3.78 -26.81
CA PRO A 187 14.12 -2.67 -27.00
C PRO A 187 14.13 -2.21 -28.47
N LYS A 188 13.88 -0.92 -28.68
CA LYS A 188 13.96 -0.29 -30.02
C LYS A 188 15.40 0.08 -30.37
N ASP A 189 16.11 0.70 -29.42
CA ASP A 189 17.54 0.91 -29.53
C ASP A 189 18.24 -0.42 -29.24
N ARG A 190 19.11 -0.82 -30.16
CA ARG A 190 19.81 -2.10 -30.11
C ARG A 190 21.29 -1.95 -29.84
N ASP A 191 21.83 -0.75 -29.68
CA ASP A 191 23.27 -0.53 -29.50
C ASP A 191 23.80 -1.25 -28.27
N LEU A 192 23.08 -1.15 -27.16
CA LEU A 192 23.42 -1.86 -25.94
C LEU A 192 23.23 -3.39 -26.08
N VAL A 193 22.11 -3.83 -26.65
CA VAL A 193 21.77 -5.25 -26.84
C VAL A 193 22.79 -5.95 -27.75
N ASN A 194 23.28 -5.25 -28.77
CA ASN A 194 24.23 -5.76 -29.75
C ASN A 194 25.70 -5.60 -29.32
N HIS A 195 25.99 -4.91 -28.21
CA HIS A 195 27.35 -4.68 -27.76
C HIS A 195 28.03 -6.03 -27.40
N PRO A 196 29.28 -6.29 -27.83
CA PRO A 196 29.91 -7.61 -27.71
C PRO A 196 30.10 -8.09 -26.26
N ASN A 197 30.24 -7.15 -25.32
CA ASN A 197 30.37 -7.44 -23.88
C ASN A 197 29.02 -7.41 -23.13
N VAL A 198 27.89 -7.35 -23.85
CA VAL A 198 26.56 -7.41 -23.26
C VAL A 198 25.94 -8.77 -23.48
N ILE A 199 25.31 -9.30 -22.43
CA ILE A 199 24.46 -10.48 -22.47
C ILE A 199 23.04 -10.00 -22.23
N SER A 200 22.14 -10.25 -23.17
CA SER A 200 20.73 -9.86 -23.05
C SER A 200 19.83 -11.09 -23.09
N CYS A 201 18.74 -11.04 -22.32
CA CYS A 201 17.69 -12.06 -22.33
C CYS A 201 16.31 -11.39 -22.36
N PRO A 202 15.31 -11.99 -23.04
CA PRO A 202 14.01 -11.37 -23.22
C PRO A 202 13.09 -11.71 -22.04
N HIS A 203 13.22 -11.05 -20.89
CA HIS A 203 12.11 -11.10 -19.93
C HIS A 203 12.04 -12.42 -19.11
N LEU A 204 13.16 -13.14 -18.93
CA LEU A 204 13.18 -14.54 -18.47
C LEU A 204 13.18 -14.79 -16.94
N GLY A 205 13.24 -13.77 -16.08
CA GLY A 205 13.42 -13.93 -14.63
C GLY A 205 12.37 -14.80 -13.93
N ALA A 206 11.13 -14.79 -14.44
CA ALA A 206 10.02 -15.62 -13.96
C ALA A 206 9.67 -16.77 -14.91
N SER A 207 10.43 -16.97 -15.99
CA SER A 207 10.11 -17.90 -17.08
C SER A 207 10.60 -19.32 -16.79
N THR A 208 10.19 -19.86 -15.64
CA THR A 208 10.42 -21.26 -15.22
C THR A 208 9.10 -21.94 -14.90
N ARG A 209 9.03 -23.28 -15.06
CA ARG A 209 7.81 -24.04 -14.76
C ARG A 209 7.44 -23.91 -13.28
N GLU A 210 8.45 -23.88 -12.42
CA GLU A 210 8.34 -23.80 -10.98
C GLU A 210 7.84 -22.42 -10.53
N ALA A 211 8.37 -21.33 -11.10
CA ALA A 211 7.89 -19.99 -10.80
C ALA A 211 6.45 -19.79 -11.27
N GLN A 212 6.11 -20.20 -12.49
CA GLN A 212 4.74 -20.11 -13.00
C GLN A 212 3.75 -20.93 -12.15
N SER A 213 4.13 -22.14 -11.74
CA SER A 213 3.34 -22.98 -10.83
C SER A 213 3.14 -22.31 -9.46
N ARG A 214 4.21 -21.78 -8.85
CA ARG A 214 4.12 -21.06 -7.57
C ARG A 214 3.24 -19.81 -7.67
N CYS A 215 3.42 -18.98 -8.70
CA CYS A 215 2.60 -17.80 -8.94
C CYS A 215 1.12 -18.18 -9.12
N GLY A 216 0.83 -19.20 -9.95
CA GLY A 216 -0.54 -19.69 -10.15
C GLY A 216 -1.19 -20.18 -8.86
N LYS A 217 -0.44 -20.92 -8.03
CA LYS A 217 -0.93 -21.36 -6.71
C LYS A 217 -1.13 -20.18 -5.75
N GLU A 218 -0.18 -19.24 -5.70
CA GLU A 218 -0.21 -18.07 -4.81
C GLU A 218 -1.43 -17.20 -5.11
N ILE A 219 -1.71 -16.87 -6.38
CA ILE A 219 -2.89 -16.07 -6.74
C ILE A 219 -4.20 -16.82 -6.49
N ALA A 220 -4.25 -18.13 -6.74
CA ALA A 220 -5.43 -18.94 -6.44
C ALA A 220 -5.74 -18.96 -4.93
N MET A 221 -4.72 -19.10 -4.09
CA MET A 221 -4.89 -19.02 -2.63
C MET A 221 -5.34 -17.64 -2.18
N GLN A 222 -4.78 -16.55 -2.74
CA GLN A 222 -5.23 -15.18 -2.43
C GLN A 222 -6.72 -14.96 -2.78
N ILE A 223 -7.21 -15.51 -3.89
CA ILE A 223 -8.63 -15.44 -4.26
C ILE A 223 -9.50 -16.23 -3.25
N VAL A 224 -9.07 -17.42 -2.85
CA VAL A 224 -9.77 -18.21 -1.82
C VAL A 224 -9.79 -17.47 -0.47
N ASP A 225 -8.67 -16.88 -0.07
CA ASP A 225 -8.56 -16.09 1.16
C ASP A 225 -9.51 -14.89 1.13
N MET A 226 -9.60 -14.19 0.00
CA MET A 226 -10.57 -13.12 -0.22
C MET A 226 -12.02 -13.61 -0.08
N ALA A 227 -12.38 -14.71 -0.74
CA ALA A 227 -13.72 -15.27 -0.71
C ALA A 227 -14.11 -15.79 0.69
N THR A 228 -13.13 -16.23 1.49
CA THR A 228 -13.33 -16.78 2.84
C THR A 228 -13.12 -15.75 3.96
N GLY A 229 -12.87 -14.48 3.63
CA GLY A 229 -12.73 -13.41 4.61
C GLY A 229 -11.42 -13.44 5.41
N LYS A 230 -10.37 -14.05 4.86
CA LYS A 230 -9.02 -14.03 5.45
C LYS A 230 -8.26 -12.79 5.01
N GLY A 231 -7.19 -12.47 5.73
CA GLY A 231 -6.31 -11.36 5.38
C GLY A 231 -5.65 -11.56 4.01
N LEU A 232 -5.49 -10.48 3.26
CA LEU A 232 -4.94 -10.53 1.89
C LEU A 232 -3.45 -10.24 1.89
N THR A 233 -2.73 -10.92 1.00
CA THR A 233 -1.32 -10.69 0.70
C THR A 233 -1.16 -10.24 -0.76
N GLY A 234 -0.03 -9.62 -1.09
CA GLY A 234 0.24 -9.17 -2.47
C GLY A 234 -0.66 -8.01 -2.94
N VAL A 235 -1.40 -7.36 -2.04
CA VAL A 235 -2.28 -6.24 -2.36
C VAL A 235 -1.46 -5.05 -2.87
N VAL A 236 -1.70 -4.65 -4.13
CA VAL A 236 -0.99 -3.55 -4.79
C VAL A 236 -1.71 -2.22 -4.55
N ASN A 237 -3.03 -2.22 -4.62
CA ASN A 237 -3.88 -1.07 -4.30
C ASN A 237 -4.86 -1.38 -3.16
N GLY A 238 -5.29 -0.37 -2.40
CA GLY A 238 -6.21 -0.60 -1.29
C GLY A 238 -5.59 -1.43 -0.16
N GLN A 239 -4.37 -1.11 0.27
CA GLN A 239 -3.64 -1.80 1.36
C GLN A 239 -4.46 -1.99 2.64
N ALA A 240 -5.41 -1.08 2.88
CA ALA A 240 -6.49 -1.18 3.85
C ALA A 240 -7.19 -2.54 3.89
N LEU A 241 -7.38 -3.15 2.72
CA LEU A 241 -8.08 -4.40 2.54
C LEU A 241 -7.30 -5.62 3.05
N SER A 242 -5.98 -5.52 3.21
CA SER A 242 -5.15 -6.61 3.76
C SER A 242 -5.64 -7.10 5.13
N LYS A 243 -6.22 -6.21 5.94
CA LYS A 243 -6.78 -6.50 7.27
C LYS A 243 -8.30 -6.30 7.37
N ALA A 244 -8.94 -5.79 6.31
CA ALA A 244 -10.36 -5.42 6.35
C ALA A 244 -11.33 -6.60 6.37
N PHE A 245 -10.89 -7.78 5.92
CA PHE A 245 -11.77 -8.94 5.77
C PHE A 245 -11.93 -9.77 7.06
N ALA A 246 -11.06 -9.56 8.05
CA ALA A 246 -11.08 -10.31 9.30
C ALA A 246 -12.39 -10.04 10.08
N PRO A 247 -13.04 -11.06 10.69
CA PRO A 247 -14.30 -10.87 11.41
C PRO A 247 -14.27 -9.75 12.46
N GLN A 248 -13.14 -9.62 13.16
CA GLN A 248 -12.94 -8.61 14.19
C GLN A 248 -12.81 -7.17 13.67
N THR A 249 -12.47 -6.95 12.40
CA THR A 249 -12.31 -5.60 11.83
C THR A 249 -13.59 -5.07 11.17
N LYS A 250 -14.52 -5.95 10.79
CA LYS A 250 -15.80 -5.57 10.16
C LYS A 250 -16.59 -4.52 10.96
N PRO A 251 -16.81 -4.68 12.28
CA PRO A 251 -17.55 -3.67 13.06
C PRO A 251 -16.86 -2.31 13.08
N TRP A 252 -15.53 -2.29 13.09
CA TRP A 252 -14.73 -1.06 13.09
C TRP A 252 -14.80 -0.32 11.76
N ILE A 253 -14.80 -1.06 10.64
CA ILE A 253 -14.99 -0.48 9.31
C ILE A 253 -16.39 0.10 9.18
N ALA A 254 -17.43 -0.63 9.64
CA ALA A 254 -18.80 -0.13 9.68
C ALA A 254 -18.89 1.15 10.51
N LEU A 255 -18.31 1.16 11.71
CA LEU A 255 -18.22 2.35 12.56
C LEU A 255 -17.58 3.52 11.81
N ALA A 256 -16.38 3.35 11.27
CA ALA A 256 -15.67 4.43 10.59
C ALA A 256 -16.43 4.97 9.38
N LYS A 257 -17.04 4.09 8.58
CA LYS A 257 -17.90 4.50 7.48
C LYS A 257 -19.07 5.35 7.99
N THR A 258 -19.76 4.90 9.03
CA THR A 258 -20.87 5.65 9.62
C THR A 258 -20.41 6.99 10.21
N LEU A 259 -19.29 7.05 10.92
CA LEU A 259 -18.74 8.31 11.44
C LEU A 259 -18.46 9.31 10.31
N GLY A 260 -17.92 8.82 9.18
CA GLY A 260 -17.78 9.64 7.97
C GLY A 260 -19.11 10.15 7.41
N MET A 261 -20.17 9.32 7.40
CA MET A 261 -21.51 9.76 6.96
C MET A 261 -22.12 10.79 7.90
N VAL A 262 -22.03 10.58 9.21
CA VAL A 262 -22.51 11.54 10.22
C VAL A 262 -21.80 12.88 10.04
N LEU A 263 -20.49 12.86 9.86
CA LEU A 263 -19.69 14.07 9.67
C LEU A 263 -20.01 14.77 8.35
N HIS A 264 -20.22 14.03 7.26
CA HIS A 264 -20.65 14.57 5.96
C HIS A 264 -21.93 15.40 6.10
N VAL A 265 -22.94 14.84 6.76
CA VAL A 265 -24.23 15.53 6.87
C VAL A 265 -24.20 16.67 7.89
N ALA A 266 -23.45 16.52 9.00
CA ALA A 266 -23.28 17.58 9.98
C ALA A 266 -22.50 18.78 9.42
N ALA A 267 -21.42 18.53 8.68
CA ALA A 267 -20.56 19.60 8.16
C ALA A 267 -21.08 20.23 6.86
N ARG A 268 -21.94 19.53 6.11
CA ARG A 268 -22.47 19.93 4.79
C ARG A 268 -21.38 20.35 3.79
N GLN A 269 -20.16 19.86 3.96
CA GLN A 269 -19.01 20.14 3.12
C GLN A 269 -18.14 18.90 2.98
N VAL A 270 -17.51 18.76 1.82
CA VAL A 270 -16.66 17.62 1.47
C VAL A 270 -15.22 18.08 1.20
N GLN A 271 -14.92 19.37 1.28
CA GLN A 271 -13.57 19.92 1.07
C GLN A 271 -12.88 20.19 2.40
N GLY A 272 -11.54 20.17 2.39
CA GLY A 272 -10.71 20.55 3.54
C GLY A 272 -9.80 19.43 4.03
N SER A 273 -9.49 19.44 5.32
CA SER A 273 -8.56 18.49 5.95
C SER A 273 -9.25 17.74 7.08
N MET A 274 -9.34 16.42 6.95
CA MET A 274 -9.95 15.52 7.93
C MET A 274 -8.87 14.76 8.69
N GLN A 275 -9.06 14.60 9.99
CA GLN A 275 -8.19 13.82 10.87
C GLN A 275 -8.95 12.63 11.45
N VAL A 276 -8.41 11.44 11.24
CA VAL A 276 -8.86 10.19 11.84
C VAL A 276 -7.89 9.83 12.97
N CYS A 277 -8.34 9.95 14.21
CA CYS A 277 -7.56 9.59 15.39
C CYS A 277 -8.06 8.25 15.95
N THR A 278 -7.14 7.29 16.04
CA THR A 278 -7.39 6.00 16.67
C THR A 278 -6.83 6.02 18.09
N LEU A 279 -7.63 5.60 19.06
CA LEU A 279 -7.27 5.64 20.48
C LEU A 279 -7.35 4.22 21.07
N GLY A 280 -6.36 3.87 21.87
CA GLY A 280 -6.26 2.59 22.56
C GLY A 280 -5.42 1.56 21.81
N THR A 281 -4.69 0.74 22.57
CA THR A 281 -3.66 -0.18 22.07
C THR A 281 -4.16 -1.17 21.02
N SER A 282 -5.43 -1.58 21.09
CA SER A 282 -6.08 -2.48 20.13
C SER A 282 -6.24 -1.89 18.73
N LEU A 283 -6.15 -0.57 18.58
CA LEU A 283 -6.33 0.15 17.30
C LEU A 283 -5.04 0.70 16.70
N LYS A 284 -3.86 0.32 17.21
CA LYS A 284 -2.56 0.84 16.77
C LYS A 284 -2.32 0.75 15.26
N GLU A 285 -2.77 -0.34 14.64
CA GLU A 285 -2.61 -0.58 13.20
C GLU A 285 -3.89 -0.32 12.41
N ALA A 286 -4.94 0.16 13.08
CA ALA A 286 -6.28 0.27 12.52
C ALA A 286 -6.43 1.41 11.51
N GLY A 287 -5.56 2.41 11.60
CA GLY A 287 -5.52 3.54 10.66
C GLY A 287 -5.51 3.11 9.19
N SER A 288 -4.86 1.99 8.89
CA SER A 288 -4.77 1.43 7.53
C SER A 288 -6.14 1.15 6.90
N TYR A 289 -7.12 0.65 7.67
CA TYR A 289 -8.45 0.30 7.17
C TYR A 289 -9.56 1.26 7.60
N LEU A 290 -9.38 1.99 8.71
CA LEU A 290 -10.36 2.96 9.19
C LEU A 290 -10.39 4.22 8.31
N THR A 291 -9.22 4.72 7.92
CA THR A 291 -9.11 5.95 7.11
C THR A 291 -9.87 5.89 5.78
N PRO A 292 -9.71 4.86 4.93
CA PRO A 292 -10.52 4.72 3.72
C PRO A 292 -12.01 4.49 4.03
N ALA A 293 -12.35 3.83 5.15
CA ALA A 293 -13.74 3.66 5.54
C ALA A 293 -14.40 5.02 5.90
N VAL A 294 -13.73 5.86 6.68
CA VAL A 294 -14.19 7.23 6.98
C VAL A 294 -14.30 8.04 5.69
N ALA A 295 -13.30 7.99 4.82
CA ALA A 295 -13.34 8.68 3.53
C ALA A 295 -14.53 8.21 2.68
N ALA A 296 -14.82 6.91 2.66
CA ALA A 296 -15.99 6.37 1.96
C ALA A 296 -17.31 6.89 2.53
N GLY A 297 -17.40 7.00 3.86
CA GLY A 297 -18.54 7.63 4.54
C GLY A 297 -18.71 9.10 4.18
N MET A 298 -17.61 9.87 4.15
CA MET A 298 -17.62 11.29 3.80
C MET A 298 -18.09 11.57 2.37
N LEU A 299 -17.92 10.60 1.47
CA LEU A 299 -18.28 10.69 0.05
C LEU A 299 -19.68 10.13 -0.25
N SER A 300 -20.41 9.65 0.76
CA SER A 300 -21.67 8.87 0.61
C SER A 300 -22.86 9.61 -0.04
N GLY A 301 -22.72 10.86 -0.47
CA GLY A 301 -23.73 11.61 -1.24
C GLY A 301 -23.27 12.09 -2.63
N ALA A 302 -22.02 11.81 -3.03
CA ALA A 302 -21.47 12.26 -4.31
C ALA A 302 -21.94 11.34 -5.45
N ALA A 303 -23.01 11.74 -6.13
CA ALA A 303 -23.84 10.92 -7.04
C ALA A 303 -23.19 10.32 -8.32
N GLN A 304 -21.86 10.27 -8.46
CA GLN A 304 -21.22 9.92 -9.75
C GLN A 304 -20.30 8.69 -9.76
N LYS A 305 -19.80 8.19 -8.63
CA LYS A 305 -18.85 7.06 -8.61
C LYS A 305 -19.13 6.13 -7.42
N GLU A 306 -19.14 4.83 -7.67
CA GLU A 306 -19.23 3.82 -6.61
C GLU A 306 -17.99 3.89 -5.70
N VAL A 307 -18.19 4.24 -4.43
CA VAL A 307 -17.10 4.42 -3.46
C VAL A 307 -16.86 3.11 -2.69
N THR A 308 -15.64 2.61 -2.76
CA THR A 308 -15.15 1.37 -2.13
C THR A 308 -13.95 1.69 -1.22
N LEU A 309 -13.57 0.75 -0.36
CA LEU A 309 -12.35 0.87 0.45
C LEU A 309 -11.05 0.97 -0.39
N VAL A 310 -11.10 0.54 -1.66
CA VAL A 310 -9.96 0.64 -2.60
C VAL A 310 -9.79 2.07 -3.08
N ASN A 311 -10.90 2.75 -3.42
CA ASN A 311 -10.86 4.02 -4.13
C ASN A 311 -11.21 5.24 -3.27
N ALA A 312 -11.69 5.05 -2.04
CA ALA A 312 -12.21 6.12 -1.20
C ALA A 312 -11.20 7.23 -0.91
N THR A 313 -9.94 6.89 -0.61
CA THR A 313 -8.90 7.90 -0.35
C THR A 313 -8.53 8.69 -1.59
N LEU A 314 -8.45 8.03 -2.75
CA LEU A 314 -8.21 8.67 -4.04
C LEU A 314 -9.35 9.63 -4.38
N LEU A 315 -10.60 9.16 -4.32
CA LEU A 315 -11.78 9.97 -4.61
C LEU A 315 -11.95 11.13 -3.63
N ALA A 316 -11.58 10.95 -2.36
CA ALA A 316 -11.57 12.02 -1.37
C ALA A 316 -10.58 13.12 -1.75
N GLN A 317 -9.36 12.74 -2.14
CA GLN A 317 -8.35 13.69 -2.61
C GLN A 317 -8.80 14.45 -3.86
N GLU A 318 -9.45 13.78 -4.83
CA GLU A 318 -10.02 14.42 -6.03
C GLU A 318 -11.15 15.41 -5.69
N ALA A 319 -11.92 15.12 -4.63
CA ALA A 319 -12.95 16.01 -4.13
C ALA A 319 -12.39 17.17 -3.28
N GLY A 320 -11.06 17.27 -3.11
CA GLY A 320 -10.41 18.30 -2.29
C GLY A 320 -10.40 17.99 -0.79
N LEU A 321 -10.61 16.74 -0.40
CA LEU A 321 -10.55 16.26 0.98
C LEU A 321 -9.21 15.56 1.24
N LYS A 322 -8.34 16.19 2.03
CA LYS A 322 -7.13 15.54 2.55
C LYS A 322 -7.49 14.77 3.81
N VAL A 323 -7.24 13.46 3.84
CA VAL A 323 -7.47 12.64 5.03
C VAL A 323 -6.14 12.26 5.67
N THR A 324 -6.00 12.50 6.96
CA THR A 324 -4.82 12.20 7.76
C THR A 324 -5.17 11.28 8.91
N THR A 325 -4.19 10.53 9.41
CA THR A 325 -4.40 9.54 10.46
C THR A 325 -3.39 9.71 11.58
N THR A 326 -3.86 9.67 12.81
CA THR A 326 -3.03 9.67 14.01
C THR A 326 -3.44 8.51 14.94
N HIS A 327 -2.51 8.10 15.80
CA HIS A 327 -2.74 7.08 16.81
C HIS A 327 -2.29 7.57 18.19
N SER A 328 -3.02 7.20 19.24
CA SER A 328 -2.62 7.37 20.63
C SER A 328 -2.95 6.12 21.43
N ASP A 329 -2.00 5.66 22.25
CA ASP A 329 -2.21 4.51 23.14
C ASP A 329 -3.15 4.83 24.31
N VAL A 330 -3.38 6.12 24.61
CA VAL A 330 -4.24 6.57 25.71
C VAL A 330 -5.70 6.62 25.25
N ALA A 331 -6.52 5.72 25.79
CA ALA A 331 -7.97 5.88 25.78
C ALA A 331 -8.39 6.87 26.88
N PRO A 332 -9.33 7.80 26.65
CA PRO A 332 -9.73 8.84 27.60
C PRO A 332 -10.37 8.34 28.91
N GLU A 333 -10.62 7.04 29.07
CA GLU A 333 -11.21 6.44 30.27
C GLU A 333 -10.19 5.50 30.96
N PRO A 334 -9.98 5.61 32.28
CA PRO A 334 -8.90 4.91 33.00
C PRO A 334 -9.02 3.38 33.05
N ASP A 335 -10.18 2.80 32.70
CA ASP A 335 -10.47 1.35 32.80
C ASP A 335 -10.88 0.67 31.49
N SER A 336 -10.88 1.37 30.35
CA SER A 336 -11.48 0.82 29.14
C SER A 336 -10.45 0.19 28.20
N SER A 337 -10.46 -1.14 28.09
CA SER A 337 -9.83 -1.91 26.99
C SER A 337 -10.48 -1.63 25.62
N THR A 338 -11.49 -0.77 25.57
CA THR A 338 -12.25 -0.40 24.37
C THR A 338 -11.53 0.67 23.57
N GLY A 339 -11.19 0.36 22.31
CA GLY A 339 -10.68 1.36 21.39
C GLY A 339 -11.71 2.45 21.07
N LEU A 340 -11.25 3.62 20.67
CA LEU A 340 -12.12 4.71 20.18
C LEU A 340 -11.62 5.20 18.83
N VAL A 341 -12.56 5.58 17.96
CA VAL A 341 -12.28 6.24 16.69
C VAL A 341 -12.88 7.61 16.75
N GLN A 342 -12.02 8.62 16.64
CA GLN A 342 -12.42 10.02 16.57
C GLN A 342 -12.14 10.54 15.16
N VAL A 343 -13.12 11.21 14.55
CA VAL A 343 -13.00 11.85 13.25
C VAL A 343 -13.33 13.32 13.40
N SER A 344 -12.46 14.21 12.92
CA SER A 344 -12.69 15.65 12.94
C SER A 344 -12.38 16.30 11.60
N LEU A 345 -13.13 17.35 11.27
CA LEU A 345 -12.85 18.20 10.12
C LEU A 345 -12.16 19.49 10.61
N GLN A 346 -10.91 19.70 10.20
CA GLN A 346 -10.09 20.83 10.64
C GLN A 346 -10.72 22.16 10.24
N GLY A 347 -10.63 23.15 11.14
CA GLY A 347 -11.25 24.46 10.94
C GLY A 347 -12.75 24.50 11.21
N THR A 348 -13.35 23.39 11.67
CA THR A 348 -14.78 23.32 12.02
C THR A 348 -14.96 22.78 13.44
N PRO A 349 -16.11 23.04 14.09
CA PRO A 349 -16.44 22.41 15.38
C PRO A 349 -16.88 20.95 15.22
N HIS A 350 -16.97 20.43 13.98
CA HIS A 350 -17.51 19.10 13.72
C HIS A 350 -16.46 18.03 14.02
N ARG A 351 -16.77 17.26 15.07
CA ARG A 351 -16.01 16.10 15.52
C ARG A 351 -16.98 15.00 15.90
N VAL A 352 -16.70 13.76 15.55
CA VAL A 352 -17.50 12.61 15.96
C VAL A 352 -16.59 11.55 16.56
N THR A 353 -17.02 10.94 17.65
CA THR A 353 -16.28 9.88 18.32
C THR A 353 -17.19 8.68 18.52
N GLY A 354 -16.69 7.49 18.23
CA GLY A 354 -17.44 6.25 18.43
C GLY A 354 -16.56 5.06 18.81
N THR A 355 -17.20 3.97 19.19
CA THR A 355 -16.56 2.70 19.54
C THR A 355 -17.40 1.52 19.04
N VAL A 356 -16.88 0.31 19.19
CA VAL A 356 -17.61 -0.93 18.93
C VAL A 356 -17.93 -1.61 20.27
N GLN A 357 -19.21 -1.82 20.54
CA GLN A 357 -19.68 -2.62 21.68
C GLN A 357 -20.13 -3.99 21.20
N GLY A 358 -19.36 -5.03 21.55
CA GLY A 358 -19.55 -6.36 20.98
C GLY A 358 -19.29 -6.35 19.47
N SER A 359 -20.35 -6.40 18.66
CA SER A 359 -20.28 -6.24 17.20
C SER A 359 -20.99 -4.99 16.68
N THR A 360 -21.53 -4.18 17.59
CA THR A 360 -22.40 -3.05 17.27
C THR A 360 -21.62 -1.74 17.30
N PRO A 361 -21.56 -0.98 16.19
CA PRO A 361 -21.03 0.38 16.19
C PRO A 361 -21.90 1.31 17.04
N VAL A 362 -21.27 2.14 17.87
CA VAL A 362 -21.98 3.12 18.71
C VAL A 362 -21.32 4.49 18.68
N LEU A 363 -22.13 5.54 18.72
CA LEU A 363 -21.71 6.93 18.82
C LEU A 363 -21.55 7.34 20.28
N ARG A 364 -20.40 7.94 20.62
CA ARG A 364 -20.05 8.43 21.95
C ARG A 364 -20.07 9.95 22.05
N GLU A 365 -19.72 10.64 20.97
CA GLU A 365 -19.65 12.10 20.93
C GLU A 365 -19.99 12.64 19.55
N ILE A 366 -20.68 13.78 19.52
CA ILE A 366 -20.84 14.63 18.32
C ILE A 366 -20.65 16.10 18.69
N SER A 367 -19.70 16.75 18.02
CA SER A 367 -19.31 18.16 18.17
C SER A 367 -19.17 18.60 19.64
N GLY A 368 -18.50 17.78 20.47
CA GLY A 368 -18.31 18.03 21.90
C GLY A 368 -19.45 17.57 22.82
N ALA A 369 -20.62 17.23 22.28
CA ALA A 369 -21.74 16.71 23.05
C ALA A 369 -21.62 15.18 23.23
N THR A 370 -21.61 14.72 24.48
CA THR A 370 -21.32 13.32 24.85
C THR A 370 -22.59 12.53 25.15
N PHE A 371 -22.66 11.27 24.70
CA PHE A 371 -23.77 10.37 24.99
C PHE A 371 -23.47 9.51 26.23
N GLN A 372 -24.26 9.69 27.29
CA GLN A 372 -24.17 8.86 28.51
C GLN A 372 -24.45 7.39 28.19
N GLN A 373 -25.52 7.13 27.43
CA GLN A 373 -25.81 5.85 26.81
C GLN A 373 -25.47 5.96 25.31
N PRO A 374 -24.42 5.26 24.82
CA PRO A 374 -23.97 5.37 23.44
C PRO A 374 -25.11 5.12 22.45
N GLY A 375 -25.22 5.97 21.43
CA GLY A 375 -26.24 5.84 20.41
C GLY A 375 -25.90 4.72 19.43
N GLN A 376 -26.75 3.71 19.31
CA GLN A 376 -26.53 2.63 18.36
C GLN A 376 -26.54 3.14 16.91
N LEU A 377 -25.53 2.75 16.13
CA LEU A 377 -25.35 3.16 14.75
C LEU A 377 -25.69 2.02 13.78
N SER A 378 -26.98 1.72 13.60
CA SER A 378 -27.46 0.67 12.68
C SER A 378 -28.86 0.95 12.12
N GLY A 379 -29.15 0.48 10.91
CA GLY A 379 -30.48 0.56 10.31
C GLY A 379 -30.85 1.97 9.83
N HIS A 380 -32.12 2.36 10.00
CA HIS A 380 -32.57 3.71 9.67
C HIS A 380 -32.38 4.61 10.88
N LEU A 381 -31.55 5.65 10.74
CA LEU A 381 -31.27 6.60 11.80
C LEU A 381 -31.80 7.98 11.44
N LEU A 382 -32.43 8.63 12.40
CA LEU A 382 -32.67 10.07 12.39
C LEU A 382 -31.77 10.70 13.46
N ILE A 383 -30.90 11.62 13.05
CA ILE A 383 -30.07 12.41 13.95
C ILE A 383 -30.54 13.85 13.87
N TYR A 384 -30.89 14.43 15.01
CA TYR A 384 -31.34 15.83 15.06
C TYR A 384 -30.82 16.56 16.28
N ARG A 385 -30.71 17.89 16.17
CA ARG A 385 -30.34 18.80 17.25
C ARG A 385 -31.55 19.65 17.63
N ALA A 386 -31.82 19.77 18.93
CA ALA A 386 -32.94 20.54 19.47
C ALA A 386 -32.56 21.21 20.79
N LYS A 387 -33.34 22.20 21.23
CA LYS A 387 -33.13 22.84 22.54
C LYS A 387 -33.34 21.83 23.67
N ALA A 388 -32.41 21.78 24.62
CA ALA A 388 -32.45 20.80 25.71
C ALA A 388 -33.64 21.01 26.66
N SER A 389 -34.10 22.26 26.80
CA SER A 389 -35.23 22.63 27.65
C SER A 389 -36.60 22.44 26.98
N ASP A 390 -36.66 22.11 25.69
CA ASP A 390 -37.90 21.98 24.93
C ASP A 390 -38.20 20.51 24.57
N PRO A 391 -39.16 19.85 25.24
CA PRO A 391 -39.50 18.46 24.96
C PRO A 391 -40.34 18.28 23.68
N THR A 392 -40.75 19.38 23.03
CA THR A 392 -41.73 19.34 21.92
C THR A 392 -41.23 18.54 20.72
N ALA A 393 -39.92 18.57 20.43
CA ALA A 393 -39.34 17.84 19.31
C ALA A 393 -39.60 16.32 19.37
N LEU A 394 -39.49 15.72 20.56
CA LEU A 394 -39.75 14.29 20.74
C LEU A 394 -41.25 13.97 20.60
N SER A 395 -42.12 14.83 21.13
CA SER A 395 -43.58 14.66 21.03
C SER A 395 -44.06 14.74 19.56
N VAL A 396 -43.53 15.70 18.80
CA VAL A 396 -43.84 15.85 17.37
C VAL A 396 -43.32 14.66 16.59
N LEU A 397 -42.09 14.20 16.88
CA LEU A 397 -41.53 13.03 16.24
C LEU A 397 -42.39 11.77 16.48
N THR A 398 -42.79 11.49 17.73
CA THR A 398 -43.61 10.31 18.01
C THR A 398 -44.99 10.39 17.36
N GLY A 399 -45.60 11.59 17.30
CA GLY A 399 -46.83 11.82 16.55
C GLY A 399 -46.68 11.56 15.05
N LEU A 400 -45.60 12.04 14.45
CA LEU A 400 -45.26 11.79 13.05
C LEU A 400 -45.09 10.30 12.78
N LEU A 401 -44.30 9.60 13.61
CA LEU A 401 -44.07 8.16 13.53
C LEU A 401 -45.38 7.36 13.57
N GLY A 402 -46.34 7.77 14.42
CA GLY A 402 -47.67 7.17 14.51
C GLY A 402 -48.47 7.30 13.21
N LYS A 403 -48.44 8.48 12.57
CA LYS A 403 -49.14 8.72 11.28
C LYS A 403 -48.62 7.83 10.16
N VAL A 404 -47.30 7.68 10.07
CA VAL A 404 -46.65 6.89 9.00
C VAL A 404 -46.39 5.43 9.36
N ARG A 405 -46.82 4.99 10.56
CA ARG A 405 -46.67 3.62 11.08
C ARG A 405 -45.21 3.12 11.11
N ILE A 406 -44.27 4.00 11.45
CA ILE A 406 -42.86 3.65 11.68
C ILE A 406 -42.63 3.48 13.18
N GLN A 407 -41.93 2.43 13.59
CA GLN A 407 -41.63 2.17 15.00
C GLN A 407 -40.35 2.89 15.44
N LEU A 408 -40.41 3.49 16.63
CA LEU A 408 -39.24 3.97 17.36
C LEU A 408 -38.51 2.76 17.98
N GLN A 409 -37.30 2.48 17.54
CA GLN A 409 -36.50 1.33 18.00
C GLN A 409 -35.52 1.73 19.11
N SER A 410 -34.93 2.91 19.01
CA SER A 410 -34.00 3.44 20.02
C SER A 410 -34.05 4.96 20.06
N TYR A 411 -33.72 5.53 21.21
CA TYR A 411 -33.65 6.97 21.41
C TYR A 411 -32.54 7.29 22.40
N HIS A 412 -31.56 8.08 21.96
CA HIS A 412 -30.41 8.47 22.78
C HIS A 412 -30.19 9.97 22.67
N SER A 413 -30.06 10.64 23.81
CA SER A 413 -29.77 12.07 23.90
C SER A 413 -28.36 12.31 24.44
N SER A 414 -27.68 13.31 23.89
CA SER A 414 -26.39 13.77 24.38
C SER A 414 -26.53 14.65 25.62
N SER A 415 -25.42 14.92 26.29
CA SER A 415 -25.31 16.04 27.21
C SER A 415 -25.63 17.37 26.47
N PRO A 416 -26.30 18.32 27.14
CA PRO A 416 -26.53 19.63 26.56
C PRO A 416 -25.23 20.40 26.33
N MET A 417 -25.09 21.03 25.17
CA MET A 417 -23.98 21.92 24.83
C MET A 417 -24.56 23.23 24.30
N ALA A 418 -24.20 24.36 24.91
CA ALA A 418 -24.76 25.68 24.57
C ALA A 418 -26.31 25.72 24.56
N GLY A 419 -26.96 24.93 25.43
CA GLY A 419 -28.44 24.88 25.54
C GLY A 419 -29.15 23.96 24.53
N GLU A 420 -28.41 23.31 23.64
CA GLU A 420 -28.92 22.34 22.68
C GLU A 420 -28.42 20.92 22.97
N GLN A 421 -29.16 19.91 22.52
CA GLN A 421 -28.81 18.50 22.65
C GLN A 421 -28.96 17.79 21.30
N TRP A 422 -28.06 16.84 21.05
CA TRP A 422 -28.16 15.93 19.92
C TRP A 422 -28.95 14.69 20.31
N ASN A 423 -29.80 14.24 19.39
CA ASN A 423 -30.62 13.05 19.56
C ASN A 423 -30.35 12.09 18.41
N VAL A 424 -30.06 10.83 18.74
CA VAL A 424 -29.89 9.72 17.80
C VAL A 424 -31.08 8.79 17.96
N VAL A 425 -31.83 8.62 16.89
CA VAL A 425 -33.09 7.88 16.90
C VAL A 425 -33.03 6.73 15.90
N GLY A 426 -33.18 5.51 16.39
CA GLY A 426 -33.33 4.32 15.55
C GLY A 426 -34.79 4.11 15.15
N LEU A 427 -35.01 3.88 13.85
CA LEU A 427 -36.34 3.74 13.26
C LEU A 427 -36.46 2.41 12.50
N SER A 428 -37.67 1.85 12.46
CA SER A 428 -37.93 0.64 11.67
C SER A 428 -37.98 0.87 10.15
N GLY A 429 -37.97 2.14 9.70
CA GLY A 429 -38.09 2.53 8.31
C GLY A 429 -37.73 4.01 8.09
N PRO A 430 -37.52 4.45 6.84
CA PRO A 430 -37.16 5.83 6.53
C PRO A 430 -38.37 6.77 6.63
N LEU A 431 -38.15 8.01 7.06
CA LEU A 431 -39.15 9.07 7.03
C LEU A 431 -39.08 9.83 5.70
N SER A 432 -40.16 9.79 4.92
CA SER A 432 -40.22 10.49 3.63
C SER A 432 -40.35 12.00 3.77
N ASP A 433 -40.89 12.48 4.89
CA ASP A 433 -41.08 13.90 5.16
C ASP A 433 -40.70 14.26 6.61
N LEU A 434 -39.94 15.34 6.76
CA LEU A 434 -39.51 15.91 8.04
C LEU A 434 -40.09 17.32 8.26
N SER A 435 -41.04 17.76 7.41
CA SER A 435 -41.65 19.09 7.45
C SER A 435 -42.23 19.44 8.83
N GLU A 436 -42.92 18.50 9.47
CA GLU A 436 -43.50 18.68 10.81
C GLU A 436 -42.41 18.79 11.90
N LEU A 437 -41.25 18.16 11.73
CA LEU A 437 -40.17 18.18 12.72
C LEU A 437 -39.28 19.42 12.60
N LYS A 438 -39.06 19.93 11.38
CA LYS A 438 -38.17 21.06 11.08
C LYS A 438 -38.37 22.31 11.97
N PRO A 439 -39.59 22.74 12.33
CA PRO A 439 -39.79 23.91 13.19
C PRO A 439 -39.28 23.72 14.62
N HIS A 440 -39.09 22.48 15.07
CA HIS A 440 -38.75 22.13 16.45
C HIS A 440 -37.28 21.71 16.63
N VAL A 441 -36.51 21.70 15.55
CA VAL A 441 -35.11 21.25 15.53
C VAL A 441 -34.25 22.28 14.82
N THR A 442 -33.02 22.46 15.28
CA THR A 442 -32.04 23.31 14.59
C THR A 442 -31.44 22.60 13.39
N GLU A 443 -31.22 21.29 13.50
CA GLU A 443 -30.70 20.45 12.43
C GLU A 443 -31.34 19.06 12.50
N ALA A 444 -31.61 18.44 11.35
CA ALA A 444 -32.08 17.06 11.28
C ALA A 444 -31.61 16.41 9.99
N PHE A 445 -31.19 15.15 10.09
CA PHE A 445 -30.79 14.35 8.94
C PHE A 445 -31.03 12.86 9.16
N GLN A 446 -31.22 12.15 8.05
CA GLN A 446 -31.43 10.71 8.04
C GLN A 446 -30.25 9.98 7.43
N LEU A 447 -29.87 8.88 8.05
CA LEU A 447 -28.86 7.95 7.55
C LEU A 447 -29.49 6.58 7.36
N HIS A 448 -29.05 5.87 6.33
CA HIS A 448 -29.39 4.47 6.10
C HIS A 448 -28.09 3.66 6.11
N LEU A 449 -27.96 2.75 7.07
CA LEU A 449 -26.71 2.05 7.39
C LEU A 449 -26.80 0.55 7.12
#